data_AF-A0A920F9R1-F1
#
_entry.id   AF-A0A920F9R1-F1
#
_cell.length_a   1.000
_cell.length_b   1.000
_cell.length_c   1.000
_cell.angle_alpha   90.00
_cell.angle_beta   90.00
_cell.angle_gamma   90.00
#
_symmetry.space_group_name_H-M   'P 1'
#
loop_
_entity.id
_entity.type
_entity.pdbx_description
1 polymer ?
#
loop_
_entity_poly.entity_id
_entity_poly.type
_entity_poly.pdbx_seq_one_letter_code
_entity_poly.pdbx_strand_id
1 'polypeptide(L)'
;MMRDAGALEVHMRIASPPIKYPDYYGIDTPVQDQLLAANQTLEKMREFIGADSLSFLSVNGLYKAMGHPEGRDPNNPLYTDHCFTGDYPTQLQDQQTDEHIKQLSLLSERR
;
A
#
# COMPACT_ATOMS: atom_id res chain seq x y z
N MET A 1 -13.86 11.86 18.58
CA MET A 1 -14.80 10.83 18.04
C MET A 1 -14.78 9.48 18.78
N MET A 2 -13.72 9.00 19.44
CA MET A 2 -13.86 7.94 20.47
C MET A 2 -13.48 8.46 21.86
N ARG A 3 -12.37 9.21 21.94
CA ARG A 3 -11.97 9.93 23.16
C ARG A 3 -12.99 10.98 23.58
N ASP A 4 -13.50 11.78 22.64
CA ASP A 4 -14.56 12.75 22.93
C ASP A 4 -15.86 12.10 23.44
N ALA A 5 -16.05 10.80 23.17
CA ALA A 5 -17.18 10.01 23.68
C ALA A 5 -16.89 9.36 25.05
N GLY A 6 -15.74 9.67 25.67
CA GLY A 6 -15.35 9.19 26.99
C GLY A 6 -14.54 7.89 27.01
N ALA A 7 -14.03 7.42 25.87
CA ALA A 7 -13.15 6.24 25.86
C ALA A 7 -11.84 6.52 26.64
N LEU A 8 -11.52 5.66 27.59
CA LEU A 8 -10.26 5.73 28.35
C LEU A 8 -9.05 5.46 27.44
N GLU A 9 -9.15 4.41 26.62
CA GLU A 9 -8.13 4.01 25.66
C GLU A 9 -8.75 3.69 24.30
N VAL A 10 -7.99 3.93 23.24
CA VAL A 10 -8.34 3.68 21.84
C VAL A 10 -7.23 2.86 21.20
N HIS A 11 -7.51 1.60 20.90
CA HIS A 11 -6.58 0.71 20.20
C HIS A 11 -7.07 0.45 18.78
N MET A 12 -6.25 0.82 17.80
CA MET A 12 -6.59 0.62 16.39
C MET A 12 -5.97 -0.69 15.88
N ARG A 13 -6.80 -1.54 15.27
CA ARG A 13 -6.38 -2.82 14.67
C ARG A 13 -6.84 -2.86 13.24
N ILE A 14 -5.89 -2.90 12.31
CA ILE A 14 -6.14 -2.87 10.88
C ILE A 14 -6.16 -4.30 10.36
N ALA A 15 -7.26 -4.69 9.72
CA ALA A 15 -7.48 -6.03 9.17
C ALA A 15 -6.68 -6.31 7.88
N SER A 16 -5.70 -5.47 7.57
CA SER A 16 -4.79 -5.61 6.43
C SER A 16 -3.35 -5.34 6.88
N PRO A 17 -2.36 -5.81 6.11
CA PRO A 17 -1.00 -5.29 6.20
C PRO A 17 -0.95 -3.79 5.86
N PRO A 18 0.14 -3.10 6.24
CA PRO A 18 0.33 -1.70 5.89
C PRO A 18 0.49 -1.54 4.38
N ILE A 19 -0.26 -0.62 3.76
CA ILE A 19 -0.15 -0.28 2.33
C ILE A 19 1.08 0.60 2.14
N LYS A 20 2.09 0.07 1.46
CA LYS A 20 3.40 0.71 1.26
C LYS A 20 3.70 1.04 -0.19
N TYR A 21 2.94 0.47 -1.12
CA TYR A 21 3.14 0.63 -2.55
C TYR A 21 1.80 0.93 -3.23
N PRO A 22 1.79 1.76 -4.28
CA PRO A 22 0.59 2.04 -5.07
C PRO A 22 0.14 0.80 -5.86
N ASP A 23 -1.16 0.74 -6.15
CA ASP A 23 -1.74 -0.22 -7.07
C ASP A 23 -1.77 0.37 -8.48
N TYR A 24 -1.31 -0.43 -9.46
CA TYR A 24 -1.30 -0.07 -10.88
C TYR A 24 -2.23 -0.96 -11.72
N TYR A 25 -3.10 -1.72 -11.07
CA TYR A 25 -3.99 -2.71 -11.70
C TYR A 25 -5.48 -2.34 -11.60
N GLY A 26 -5.78 -1.13 -11.11
CA GLY A 26 -7.11 -0.52 -11.19
C GLY A 26 -7.69 -0.07 -9.86
N ILE A 27 -7.00 -0.28 -8.74
CA ILE A 27 -7.39 0.34 -7.46
C ILE A 27 -6.80 1.74 -7.41
N ASP A 28 -7.64 2.75 -7.16
CA ASP A 28 -7.21 4.13 -6.98
C ASP A 28 -6.48 4.29 -5.64
N THR A 29 -5.15 4.30 -5.70
CA THR A 29 -4.29 4.52 -4.52
C THR A 29 -3.38 5.74 -4.72
N PRO A 30 -3.08 6.51 -3.67
CA PRO A 30 -2.12 7.61 -3.75
C PRO A 30 -0.73 7.16 -4.21
N VAL A 31 0.05 8.09 -4.74
CA VAL A 31 1.48 7.87 -5.02
C VAL A 31 2.24 7.55 -3.74
N GLN A 32 3.36 6.84 -3.88
CA GLN A 32 4.08 6.25 -2.73
C GLN A 32 4.47 7.27 -1.65
N ASP A 33 4.90 8.47 -2.03
CA ASP A 33 5.28 9.55 -1.11
C ASP A 33 4.12 10.07 -0.25
N GLN A 34 2.88 9.84 -0.69
CA GLN A 34 1.66 10.21 0.05
C GLN A 34 1.14 9.08 0.94
N LEU A 35 1.70 7.86 0.82
CA LEU A 35 1.31 6.73 1.66
C LEU A 35 1.99 6.84 3.03
N LEU A 36 1.18 7.02 4.09
CA LEU A 36 1.69 7.16 5.46
C LEU A 36 2.58 5.96 5.86
N ALA A 37 2.15 4.74 5.55
CA ALA A 37 2.86 3.51 5.91
C ALA A 37 4.11 3.23 5.06
N ALA A 38 4.26 3.89 3.91
CA ALA A 38 5.51 3.83 3.13
C ALA A 38 6.60 4.73 3.75
N ASN A 39 6.18 5.85 4.37
CA ASN A 39 7.09 6.93 4.77
C ASN A 39 7.31 7.04 6.29
N GLN A 40 6.51 6.35 7.11
CA GLN A 40 6.55 6.45 8.56
C GLN A 40 6.68 5.10 9.25
N THR A 41 7.31 5.10 10.42
CA THR A 41 7.35 3.93 11.29
C THR A 41 5.99 3.69 11.94
N LEU A 42 5.75 2.46 12.42
CA LEU A 42 4.52 2.11 13.13
C LEU A 42 4.20 3.06 14.29
N GLU A 43 5.25 3.47 15.03
CA GLU A 43 5.11 4.38 16.16
C GLU A 43 4.69 5.78 15.73
N LYS A 44 5.33 6.34 14.69
CA LYS A 44 4.94 7.64 14.13
C LYS A 44 3.52 7.61 13.56
N MET A 45 3.10 6.49 12.95
CA MET A 45 1.72 6.31 12.51
C MET A 45 0.75 6.29 13.67
N ARG A 46 1.07 5.57 14.76
CA ARG A 46 0.25 5.53 15.98
C ARG A 46 0.05 6.94 16.55
N GLU A 47 1.13 7.71 16.65
CA GLU A 47 1.12 9.10 17.11
C GLU A 47 0.29 10.00 16.19
N PHE A 48 0.52 9.92 14.88
CA PHE A 48 -0.22 10.69 13.88
C PHE A 48 -1.74 10.45 13.95
N ILE A 49 -2.15 9.21 14.19
CA ILE A 49 -3.57 8.83 14.32
C ILE A 49 -4.14 9.20 15.71
N GLY A 50 -3.30 9.32 16.75
CA GLY A 50 -3.72 9.60 18.12
C GLY A 50 -4.26 8.39 18.90
N ALA A 51 -3.88 7.17 18.50
CA ALA A 51 -4.26 5.93 19.18
C ALA A 51 -3.29 5.56 20.31
N ASP A 52 -3.76 4.83 21.33
CA ASP A 52 -2.91 4.30 22.41
C ASP A 52 -2.07 3.12 21.92
N SER A 53 -2.62 2.31 21.01
CA SER A 53 -1.83 1.33 20.28
C SER A 53 -2.35 1.13 18.86
N LEU A 54 -1.44 0.80 17.95
CA LEU A 54 -1.73 0.53 16.55
C LEU A 54 -1.11 -0.81 16.17
N SER A 55 -1.86 -1.66 15.48
CA SER A 55 -1.31 -2.89 14.89
C SER A 55 -2.00 -3.22 13.58
N PHE A 56 -1.23 -3.84 12.68
CA PHE A 56 -1.67 -4.30 11.37
C PHE A 56 -1.60 -5.82 11.32
N LEU A 57 -2.45 -6.42 10.49
CA LEU A 57 -2.33 -7.82 10.14
C LEU A 57 -1.00 -8.05 9.41
N SER A 58 -0.28 -9.14 9.68
CA SER A 58 0.91 -9.47 8.88
C SER A 58 0.50 -10.05 7.53
N VAL A 59 1.37 -9.96 6.53
CA VAL A 59 1.10 -10.58 5.21
C VAL A 59 0.87 -12.09 5.36
N ASN A 60 1.70 -12.77 6.15
CA ASN A 60 1.47 -14.19 6.47
C ASN A 60 0.14 -14.42 7.21
N GLY A 61 -0.24 -13.53 8.12
CA GLY A 61 -1.52 -13.59 8.82
C GLY A 61 -2.71 -13.46 7.87
N LEU A 62 -2.61 -12.58 6.87
CA LEU A 62 -3.60 -12.43 5.80
C LEU A 62 -3.76 -13.73 5.00
N TYR A 63 -2.66 -14.34 4.55
CA TYR A 63 -2.70 -15.60 3.82
C TYR A 63 -3.30 -16.74 4.65
N LYS A 64 -2.94 -16.82 5.94
CA LYS A 64 -3.52 -17.79 6.89
C LYS A 64 -5.03 -17.62 7.03
N ALA A 65 -5.51 -16.37 7.16
CA ALA A 65 -6.94 -16.07 7.22
C ALA A 65 -7.69 -16.45 5.93
N MET A 66 -6.99 -16.43 4.79
CA MET A 66 -7.52 -16.82 3.48
C MET A 66 -7.38 -18.32 3.16
N GLY A 67 -7.07 -19.16 4.15
CA GLY A 67 -7.01 -20.62 3.99
C GLY A 67 -5.64 -21.18 3.61
N HIS A 68 -4.57 -20.40 3.68
CA HIS A 68 -3.19 -20.84 3.42
C HIS A 68 -2.42 -20.97 4.74
N PRO A 69 -2.44 -22.14 5.42
CA PRO A 69 -1.93 -22.28 6.79
C PRO A 69 -0.42 -22.01 6.92
N GLU A 70 0.34 -22.26 5.85
CA GLU A 70 1.78 -22.00 5.79
C GLU A 70 2.13 -20.51 5.59
N GLY A 71 1.13 -19.66 5.30
CA GLY A 71 1.32 -18.24 5.01
C GLY A 71 1.61 -17.96 3.53
N ARG A 72 2.31 -16.87 3.24
CA ARG A 72 2.67 -16.47 1.88
C ARG A 72 3.89 -17.25 1.42
N ASP A 73 3.81 -17.86 0.24
CA ASP A 73 4.99 -18.33 -0.50
C ASP A 73 5.61 -17.13 -1.26
N PRO A 74 6.84 -16.70 -0.93
CA PRO A 74 7.48 -15.59 -1.61
C PRO A 74 7.91 -15.89 -3.04
N ASN A 75 8.04 -17.16 -3.43
CA ASN A 75 8.42 -17.54 -4.79
C ASN A 75 7.21 -17.70 -5.71
N ASN A 76 6.02 -17.88 -5.14
CA ASN A 76 4.78 -18.07 -5.87
C ASN A 76 3.59 -17.44 -5.11
N PRO A 77 3.52 -16.10 -5.03
CA PRO A 77 2.43 -15.42 -4.35
C PRO A 77 1.09 -15.66 -5.06
N LEU A 78 0.09 -16.10 -4.30
CA LEU A 78 -1.23 -16.48 -4.83
C LEU A 78 -2.20 -15.29 -5.05
N TYR A 79 -1.87 -14.11 -4.52
CA TYR A 79 -2.73 -12.93 -4.55
C TYR A 79 -1.94 -11.71 -5.02
N THR A 80 -2.66 -10.69 -5.49
CA THR A 80 -2.09 -9.37 -5.82
C THR A 80 -1.79 -8.58 -4.55
N ASP A 81 -0.73 -8.97 -3.84
CA ASP A 81 -0.37 -8.40 -2.53
C ASP A 81 0.77 -7.37 -2.59
N HIS A 82 1.12 -6.96 -3.81
CA HIS A 82 2.14 -5.96 -4.15
C HIS A 82 1.97 -4.64 -3.39
N CYS A 83 0.74 -4.21 -3.09
CA CYS A 83 0.49 -2.99 -2.32
C CYS A 83 1.08 -3.05 -0.89
N PHE A 84 1.32 -4.26 -0.36
CA PHE A 84 1.98 -4.49 0.93
C PHE A 84 3.46 -4.88 0.79
N THR A 85 3.80 -5.65 -0.24
CA THR A 85 5.10 -6.33 -0.39
C THR A 85 6.05 -5.64 -1.38
N GLY A 86 5.51 -4.95 -2.38
CA GLY A 86 6.23 -4.42 -3.53
C GLY A 86 6.49 -5.45 -4.62
N ASP A 87 6.00 -6.68 -4.45
CA ASP A 87 6.19 -7.80 -5.37
C ASP A 87 5.10 -7.79 -6.43
N TYR A 88 5.30 -6.97 -7.48
CA TYR A 88 4.35 -6.87 -8.58
C TYR A 88 4.41 -8.12 -9.46
N PRO A 89 3.27 -8.79 -9.74
CA PRO A 89 3.23 -9.99 -10.59
C PRO A 89 3.56 -9.73 -12.06
N THR A 90 3.69 -8.47 -12.46
CA THR A 90 4.06 -8.06 -13.82
C THR A 90 5.11 -6.95 -13.76
N GLN A 91 5.88 -6.80 -14.84
CA GLN A 91 6.83 -5.69 -14.96
C GLN A 91 6.08 -4.39 -15.22
N LEU A 92 6.34 -3.39 -14.38
CA LEU A 92 5.78 -2.06 -14.50
C LEU A 92 6.58 -1.23 -15.50
N GLN A 93 6.43 -1.51 -16.80
CA GLN A 93 7.22 -0.87 -17.88
C GLN A 93 7.15 0.67 -17.80
N ASP A 94 5.96 1.21 -17.55
CA ASP A 94 5.73 2.66 -17.43
C ASP A 94 6.43 3.29 -16.21
N GLN A 95 6.81 2.49 -15.21
CA GLN A 95 7.54 2.94 -14.02
C GLN A 95 9.06 2.73 -14.15
N GLN A 96 9.51 1.91 -15.10
CA GLN A 96 10.93 1.58 -15.31
C GLN A 96 11.61 2.46 -16.35
N THR A 97 10.83 3.17 -17.16
CA THR A 97 11.36 3.94 -18.28
C THR A 97 11.55 5.39 -17.85
N ASP A 98 12.82 5.83 -17.73
CA ASP A 98 13.25 7.23 -17.57
C ASP A 98 12.98 8.08 -18.85
N GLU A 99 12.11 7.59 -19.74
CA GLU A 99 11.71 8.32 -20.92
C GLU A 99 10.74 9.41 -20.48
N HIS A 100 11.29 10.61 -20.27
CA HIS A 100 10.57 11.84 -20.54
C HIS A 100 9.69 11.60 -21.76
N ILE A 101 8.37 11.53 -21.55
CA ILE A 101 7.39 11.45 -22.63
C ILE A 101 7.69 12.64 -23.53
N LYS A 102 8.46 12.39 -24.60
CA LYS A 102 8.74 13.38 -25.61
C LYS A 102 7.38 13.61 -26.24
N GLN A 103 6.74 14.70 -25.84
CA GLN A 103 5.54 15.18 -26.49
C GLN A 103 5.86 15.28 -27.97
N LEU A 104 5.47 14.25 -28.73
CA LEU A 104 5.61 14.22 -30.16
C LEU A 104 4.73 15.36 -30.62
N SER A 105 5.36 16.41 -31.15
CA SER A 105 4.73 17.64 -31.62
C SER A 105 3.49 17.31 -32.46
N LEU A 106 2.33 17.30 -31.82
CA LEU A 106 1.05 17.35 -32.49
C LEU A 106 0.95 18.73 -33.13
N LEU A 107 0.80 18.73 -34.46
CA LEU A 107 0.59 19.89 -35.35
C LEU A 107 1.87 20.50 -35.96
N SER A 108 2.36 19.85 -37.01
CA SER A 108 2.79 20.56 -38.22
C SER A 108 1.72 20.31 -39.30
N GLU A 109 0.54 20.89 -39.15
CA GLU A 109 -0.30 21.12 -40.32
C GLU A 109 0.43 22.15 -41.18
N ARG A 110 1.05 21.66 -42.26
CA ARG A 110 1.62 22.50 -43.30
C ARG A 110 0.48 23.29 -43.94
N ARG A 111 0.70 24.60 -43.90
CA ARG A 111 -0.01 25.68 -44.57
C ARG A 111 -0.35 25.40 -46.03
#